data_AF-A0A7S4ME01-F1
#
_entry.id   AF-A0A7S4ME01-F1
#
_cell.length_a   1.000
_cell.length_b   1.000
_cell.length_c   1.000
_cell.angle_alpha   90.00
_cell.angle_beta   90.00
_cell.angle_gamma   90.00
#
_symmetry.space_group_name_H-M   'P 1'
#
loop_
_entity.id
_entity.type
_entity.pdbx_description
1 polymer ?
#
loop_
_entity_poly.entity_id
_entity_poly.type
_entity_poly.pdbx_seq_one_letter_code
_entity_poly.pdbx_strand_id
1 'polypeptide(L)'
;RGGGGGGGEGSGDGDGDVYAQLTLLDPFLQRGAIDPGYGQKNFGKSADYAQQFYNTDDPVPATGKPCPRCACTDVTPIRPESIFGHDWPLVHYARSGRVGLVAEADRSPSGSIFVATE
;
A
#
# COMPACT_ATOMS: atom_id res chain seq x y z
N ARG A 1 -7.04 28.71 -56.10
CA ARG A 1 -5.86 27.84 -56.34
C ARG A 1 -5.26 27.63 -54.95
N GLY A 2 -5.65 26.60 -54.20
CA GLY A 2 -5.27 25.19 -54.39
C GLY A 2 -3.90 24.99 -53.74
N GLY A 3 -3.65 24.11 -52.77
CA GLY A 3 -4.45 23.10 -52.10
C GLY A 3 -3.56 22.35 -51.09
N GLY A 4 -4.12 21.34 -50.43
CA GLY A 4 -3.41 20.29 -49.69
C GLY A 4 -2.90 20.72 -48.32
N GLY A 5 -3.25 20.10 -47.21
CA GLY A 5 -3.38 18.66 -47.02
C GLY A 5 -2.33 18.27 -45.99
N GLY A 6 -2.79 17.92 -44.79
CA GLY A 6 -1.93 17.58 -43.66
C GLY A 6 -2.77 17.31 -42.43
N GLY A 7 -3.73 16.39 -42.56
CA GLY A 7 -4.33 15.75 -41.40
C GLY A 7 -3.24 14.97 -40.70
N GLY A 8 -2.72 15.53 -39.61
CA GLY A 8 -2.00 14.76 -38.61
C GLY A 8 -3.04 13.95 -37.84
N GLU A 9 -3.33 12.75 -38.33
CA GLU A 9 -3.84 11.68 -37.48
C GLU A 9 -2.76 11.43 -36.42
N GLY A 10 -2.93 12.06 -35.26
CA GLY A 10 -2.22 11.66 -34.06
C GLY A 10 -2.67 10.25 -33.75
N SER A 11 -1.82 9.28 -34.09
CA SER A 11 -1.91 7.87 -33.74
C SER A 11 -2.24 7.76 -32.25
N GLY A 12 -3.52 7.50 -31.97
CA GLY A 12 -4.01 7.19 -30.64
C GLY A 12 -3.60 5.77 -30.27
N ASP A 13 -2.31 5.57 -30.03
CA ASP A 13 -1.80 4.38 -29.35
C ASP A 13 -1.55 4.79 -27.90
N GLY A 14 -2.64 5.04 -27.18
CA GLY A 14 -2.63 5.13 -25.73
C GLY A 14 -2.43 3.74 -25.17
N ASP A 15 -1.20 3.22 -25.22
CA ASP A 15 -0.79 2.11 -24.37
C ASP A 15 -0.72 2.67 -22.96
N GLY A 16 -1.89 2.78 -22.33
CA GLY A 16 -2.05 3.37 -21.02
C GLY A 16 -1.39 2.42 -20.03
N ASP A 17 -0.18 2.75 -19.59
CA ASP A 17 0.51 2.04 -18.52
C ASP A 17 -0.48 1.74 -17.38
N VAL A 18 -0.70 0.46 -17.11
CA VAL A 18 -1.61 0.03 -16.04
C VAL A 18 -0.92 0.26 -14.72
N TYR A 19 -1.41 1.25 -13.98
CA TYR A 19 -0.94 1.54 -12.63
C TYR A 19 -1.54 0.57 -11.60
N ALA A 20 -0.68 -0.09 -10.84
CA ALA A 20 -1.03 -1.03 -9.78
C ALA A 20 -0.64 -0.50 -8.39
N GLN A 21 -1.64 -0.29 -7.54
CA GLN A 21 -1.45 0.02 -6.12
C GLN A 21 -1.78 -1.18 -5.24
N LEU A 22 -0.93 -1.45 -4.25
CA LEU A 22 -1.16 -2.43 -3.20
C LEU A 22 -1.32 -1.73 -1.85
N THR A 23 -2.39 -2.07 -1.11
CA THR A 23 -2.57 -1.66 0.28
C THR A 23 -2.67 -2.90 1.14
N LEU A 24 -1.74 -3.03 2.08
CA LEU A 24 -1.65 -4.13 3.02
C LEU A 24 -2.23 -3.69 4.36
N LEU A 25 -3.27 -4.35 4.82
CA LEU A 25 -3.91 -4.09 6.11
C LEU A 25 -3.57 -5.25 7.02
N ASP A 26 -2.53 -5.05 7.82
CA ASP A 26 -1.94 -6.03 8.73
C ASP A 26 -1.68 -7.42 8.13
N PRO A 27 -0.82 -7.50 7.11
CA PRO A 27 -0.63 -8.72 6.35
C PRO A 27 0.11 -9.79 7.17
N PHE A 28 -0.30 -11.04 7.02
CA PHE A 28 0.52 -12.19 7.43
C PHE A 28 1.76 -12.30 6.54
N LEU A 29 2.94 -12.12 7.14
CA LEU A 29 4.22 -12.10 6.43
C LEU A 29 4.84 -13.48 6.24
N GLN A 30 4.15 -14.53 6.67
CA GLN A 30 4.65 -15.90 6.61
C GLN A 30 4.04 -16.67 5.44
N ARG A 31 4.87 -17.49 4.77
CA ARG A 31 4.41 -18.47 3.78
C ARG A 31 4.47 -19.88 4.38
N GLY A 32 3.35 -20.31 4.99
CA GLY A 32 3.27 -21.59 5.70
C GLY A 32 4.34 -21.73 6.79
N ALA A 33 4.59 -22.92 7.32
CA ALA A 33 5.57 -23.12 8.40
C ALA A 33 7.05 -22.89 8.01
N ILE A 34 7.34 -22.54 6.74
CA ILE A 34 8.66 -22.66 6.13
C ILE A 34 9.37 -21.34 5.84
N ASP A 35 8.65 -20.20 5.75
CA ASP A 35 9.28 -18.89 5.54
C ASP A 35 8.52 -17.78 6.29
N PRO A 36 8.83 -17.55 7.59
CA PRO A 36 8.22 -16.50 8.40
C PRO A 36 8.46 -15.08 7.89
N GLY A 37 9.46 -14.87 7.01
CA GLY A 37 9.82 -13.57 6.46
C GLY A 37 9.43 -13.38 5.00
N TYR A 38 8.60 -14.26 4.44
CA TYR A 38 8.23 -14.25 3.02
C TYR A 38 7.65 -12.90 2.59
N GLY A 39 6.73 -12.35 3.37
CA GLY A 39 6.06 -11.07 3.09
C GLY A 39 7.02 -9.90 3.10
N GLN A 40 7.97 -9.85 4.05
CA GLN A 40 9.00 -8.80 4.07
C GLN A 40 9.91 -8.85 2.82
N LYS A 41 10.14 -10.04 2.26
CA LYS A 41 10.94 -10.22 1.04
C LYS A 41 10.15 -9.91 -0.24
N ASN A 42 8.83 -10.15 -0.24
CA ASN A 42 8.04 -10.23 -1.48
C ASN A 42 6.91 -9.20 -1.62
N PHE A 43 6.26 -8.78 -0.55
CA PHE A 43 5.10 -7.90 -0.66
C PHE A 43 5.52 -6.52 -1.15
N GLY A 44 4.70 -5.93 -2.03
CA GLY A 44 4.97 -4.64 -2.68
C GLY A 44 5.95 -4.68 -3.86
N LYS A 45 6.64 -5.79 -4.14
CA LYS A 45 7.70 -5.84 -5.18
C LYS A 45 7.24 -5.60 -6.62
N SER A 46 5.95 -5.76 -6.90
CA SER A 46 5.37 -5.72 -8.25
C SER A 46 4.29 -4.64 -8.38
N ALA A 47 4.12 -3.79 -7.36
CA ALA A 47 3.20 -2.68 -7.41
C ALA A 47 4.00 -1.39 -7.69
N ASP A 48 3.42 -0.47 -8.44
CA ASP A 48 3.98 0.86 -8.66
C ASP A 48 3.98 1.68 -7.37
N TYR A 49 3.03 1.39 -6.49
CA TYR A 49 2.98 1.90 -5.12
C TYR A 49 2.47 0.84 -4.17
N ALA A 50 3.13 0.71 -3.02
CA ALA A 50 2.68 -0.17 -1.96
C ALA A 50 2.70 0.59 -0.63
N GLN A 51 1.62 0.45 0.13
CA GLN A 51 1.51 0.94 1.50
C GLN A 51 1.05 -0.17 2.44
N GLN A 52 1.43 -0.05 3.71
CA GLN A 52 1.08 -0.98 4.76
C GLN A 52 0.59 -0.21 5.98
N PHE A 53 -0.56 -0.60 6.50
CA PHE A 53 -1.00 -0.24 7.85
C PHE A 53 -0.85 -1.48 8.72
N TYR A 54 -0.17 -1.36 9.85
CA TYR A 54 0.11 -2.48 10.73
C TYR A 54 0.12 -2.02 12.18
N ASN A 55 0.01 -2.97 13.11
CA ASN A 55 0.14 -2.73 14.54
C ASN A 55 1.22 -3.65 15.12
N THR A 56 2.07 -3.11 15.98
CA THR A 56 3.24 -3.80 16.54
C THR A 56 2.93 -4.66 17.76
N ASP A 57 1.71 -4.58 18.28
CA ASP A 57 1.24 -5.22 19.51
C ASP A 57 0.35 -6.45 19.27
N ASP A 58 0.23 -6.92 18.02
CA ASP A 58 -0.51 -8.14 17.72
C ASP A 58 0.24 -9.38 18.22
N PRO A 59 -0.39 -10.28 19.00
CA PRO A 59 0.23 -11.52 19.47
C PRO A 59 0.40 -12.58 18.37
N VAL A 60 -0.20 -12.39 17.19
CA VAL A 60 -0.16 -13.35 16.10
C VAL A 60 1.24 -13.42 15.47
N PRO A 61 1.78 -14.63 15.26
CA PRO A 61 3.09 -14.77 14.63
C PRO A 61 3.14 -14.20 13.21
N ALA A 62 4.29 -13.63 12.86
CA ALA A 62 4.60 -13.12 11.53
C ALA A 62 3.70 -11.98 11.04
N THR A 63 3.18 -11.19 11.96
CA THR A 63 2.49 -9.92 11.70
C THR A 63 3.27 -8.80 12.40
N GLY A 64 2.76 -7.57 12.39
CA GLY A 64 3.32 -6.45 13.17
C GLY A 64 4.72 -5.98 12.79
N LYS A 65 5.27 -6.41 11.66
CA LYS A 65 6.54 -5.93 11.12
C LYS A 65 6.34 -5.13 9.84
N PRO A 66 7.15 -4.08 9.63
CA PRO A 66 7.12 -3.34 8.38
C PRO A 66 7.61 -4.19 7.20
N CYS A 67 6.98 -4.00 6.05
CA CYS A 67 7.37 -4.49 4.74
C CYS A 67 8.30 -3.47 4.06
N PRO A 68 9.61 -3.76 3.87
CA PRO A 68 10.58 -2.78 3.36
C PRO A 68 10.27 -2.17 1.99
N ARG A 69 9.39 -2.78 1.21
CA ARG A 69 8.97 -2.29 -0.12
C ARG A 69 7.69 -1.45 -0.07
N CYS A 70 7.15 -1.20 1.11
CA CYS A 70 5.93 -0.41 1.32
C CYS A 70 6.24 0.88 2.07
N ALA A 71 5.42 1.91 1.88
CA ALA A 71 5.27 2.98 2.86
C ALA A 71 4.46 2.44 4.04
N CYS A 72 5.07 2.35 5.23
CA CYS A 72 4.49 1.65 6.37
C CYS A 72 4.00 2.65 7.42
N THR A 73 2.81 2.45 7.95
CA THR A 73 2.25 3.23 9.05
C THR A 73 1.91 2.29 10.21
N ASP A 74 2.65 2.46 11.31
CA ASP A 74 2.31 1.85 12.59
C ASP A 74 1.14 2.62 13.20
N VAL A 75 0.00 1.94 13.28
CA VAL A 75 -1.24 2.52 13.84
C VAL A 75 -1.46 2.13 15.30
N THR A 76 -0.58 1.35 15.92
CA THR A 76 -0.73 0.89 17.31
C THR A 76 -1.03 2.03 18.30
N PRO A 77 -0.34 3.18 18.29
CA PRO A 77 -0.50 4.19 19.34
C PRO A 77 -1.89 4.82 19.43
N ILE A 78 -2.62 4.82 18.33
CA ILE A 78 -3.96 5.44 18.22
C ILE A 78 -5.08 4.38 18.25
N ARG A 79 -4.77 3.14 18.64
CA ARG A 79 -5.74 2.04 18.72
C ARG A 79 -6.74 2.30 19.85
N PRO A 80 -8.06 2.32 19.56
CA PRO A 80 -9.08 2.37 20.60
C PRO A 80 -9.06 1.08 21.42
N GLU A 81 -9.27 1.17 22.74
CA GLU A 81 -9.33 0.00 23.64
C GLU A 81 -10.40 -1.02 23.23
N SER A 82 -11.45 -0.57 22.55
CA SER A 82 -12.57 -1.41 22.10
C SER A 82 -12.26 -2.25 20.85
N ILE A 83 -11.10 -2.07 20.20
CA ILE A 83 -10.73 -2.79 18.97
C ILE A 83 -9.45 -3.58 19.23
N PHE A 84 -9.51 -4.87 18.96
CA PHE A 84 -8.44 -5.81 19.31
C PHE A 84 -7.56 -6.17 18.10
N GLY A 85 -6.24 -6.14 18.30
CA GLY A 85 -5.24 -6.70 17.39
C GLY A 85 -5.47 -6.39 15.92
N HIS A 86 -5.46 -7.44 15.11
CA HIS A 86 -5.65 -7.47 13.66
C HIS A 86 -6.81 -6.63 13.12
N ASP A 87 -7.89 -6.45 13.88
CA ASP A 87 -9.03 -5.65 13.40
C ASP A 87 -8.67 -4.17 13.28
N TRP A 88 -7.69 -3.70 14.06
CA TRP A 88 -7.41 -2.28 14.16
C TRP A 88 -6.90 -1.64 12.87
N PRO A 89 -5.86 -2.15 12.18
CA PRO A 89 -5.42 -1.56 10.92
C PRO A 89 -6.50 -1.52 9.84
N LEU A 90 -7.41 -2.51 9.82
CA LEU A 90 -8.56 -2.53 8.92
C LEU A 90 -9.55 -1.41 9.25
N VAL A 91 -9.93 -1.28 10.53
CA VAL A 91 -10.87 -0.25 10.99
C VAL A 91 -10.27 1.14 10.83
N HIS A 92 -8.99 1.33 11.15
CA HIS A 92 -8.27 2.58 10.94
C HIS A 92 -8.32 2.99 9.47
N TYR A 93 -7.94 2.09 8.56
CA TYR A 93 -7.94 2.36 7.13
C TYR A 93 -9.34 2.75 6.65
N ALA A 94 -10.38 1.99 7.02
CA ALA A 94 -11.76 2.28 6.67
C ALA A 94 -12.26 3.65 7.17
N ARG A 95 -11.71 4.17 8.28
CA ARG A 95 -12.07 5.48 8.86
C ARG A 95 -11.22 6.65 8.37
N SER A 96 -10.02 6.39 7.88
CA SER A 96 -8.99 7.40 7.59
C SER A 96 -9.30 8.35 6.43
N GLY A 97 -10.36 8.10 5.66
CA GLY A 97 -10.60 8.79 4.39
C GLY A 97 -9.58 8.48 3.29
N ARG A 98 -8.53 7.68 3.59
CA ARG A 98 -7.49 7.21 2.66
C ARG A 98 -7.87 5.93 1.93
N VAL A 99 -9.15 5.56 1.98
CA VAL A 99 -9.67 4.37 1.30
C VAL A 99 -9.63 4.61 -0.21
N GLY A 100 -8.90 3.76 -0.92
CA GLY A 100 -8.86 3.76 -2.37
C GLY A 100 -7.47 4.09 -2.93
N LEU A 101 -7.46 4.70 -4.11
CA LEU A 101 -6.21 5.09 -4.78
C LEU A 101 -5.57 6.29 -4.06
N VAL A 102 -4.25 6.21 -3.87
CA VAL A 102 -3.45 7.30 -3.32
C VAL A 102 -2.97 8.16 -4.49
N ALA A 103 -3.33 9.45 -4.44
CA ALA A 103 -2.87 10.42 -5.41
C ALA A 103 -1.34 10.49 -5.41
N GLU A 104 -0.73 10.72 -6.57
CA GLU A 104 0.72 10.70 -6.72
C GLU A 104 1.45 11.64 -5.75
N ALA A 105 0.89 12.83 -5.52
CA ALA A 105 1.42 13.82 -4.59
C ALA A 105 1.42 13.36 -3.11
N ASP A 106 0.58 12.39 -2.76
CA ASP A 106 0.42 11.89 -1.38
C ASP A 106 1.19 10.58 -1.13
N ARG A 107 1.87 10.05 -2.17
CA ARG A 107 2.63 8.79 -2.06
C ARG A 107 3.92 9.02 -1.30
N SER A 108 4.14 8.20 -0.28
CA SER A 108 5.41 8.14 0.45
C SER A 108 6.37 7.11 -0.16
N PRO A 109 7.70 7.30 -0.08
CA PRO A 109 8.64 6.35 -0.66
C PRO A 109 8.63 5.01 0.08
N SER A 110 8.82 3.91 -0.66
CA SER A 110 8.99 2.56 -0.09
C SER A 110 10.09 2.52 0.98
N GLY A 111 9.84 1.78 2.06
CA GLY A 111 10.75 1.68 3.20
C GLY A 111 10.58 2.80 4.23
N SER A 112 9.73 3.80 3.94
CA SER A 112 9.33 4.79 4.94
C SER A 112 8.51 4.14 6.04
N ILE A 113 8.74 4.54 7.29
CA ILE A 113 7.99 4.07 8.45
C ILE A 113 7.48 5.31 9.19
N PHE A 114 6.16 5.40 9.33
CA PHE A 114 5.45 6.43 10.05
C PHE A 114 4.81 5.82 11.30
N VAL A 115 4.74 6.60 12.37
CA VAL A 115 3.96 6.26 13.56
C VAL A 115 2.77 7.19 13.59
N ALA A 116 1.56 6.64 13.59
CA ALA A 116 0.35 7.44 13.62
C ALA A 116 0.22 8.16 14.97
N THR A 117 -0.16 9.44 14.91
CA THR A 117 -0.44 10.29 16.06
C THR A 117 -1.89 10.73 16.01
N GLU A 118 -2.47 11.09 17.17
CA GLU A 118 -3.80 11.70 17.25
C GLU A 118 -3.86 13.07 16.55
#